data_AF-A0A9X9C6W1-F1
#
_entry.id   AF-A0A9X9C6W1-F1
#
_cell.length_a   1.000
_cell.length_b   1.000
_cell.length_c   1.000
_cell.angle_alpha   90.00
_cell.angle_beta   90.00
_cell.angle_gamma   90.00
#
_symmetry.space_group_name_H-M   'P 1'
#
loop_
_entity.id
_entity.type
_entity.pdbx_description
1 polymer ?
#
loop_
_entity_poly.entity_id
_entity_poly.type
_entity_poly.pdbx_seq_one_letter_code
_entity_poly.pdbx_strand_id
1 'polypeptide(L)'
;MYQNWYSNPYSHTYTDDMYRDFASKIGSFFTILNNVPISGGAIPAGTRVFIHNVVRDAGGNEIVTIVFPQMGPGGCIARSTNVYGSSLEAPAPIQQIMMRDQY
;
A
#
# COMPACT_ATOMS: atom_id res chain seq x y z
N MET A 1 -24.76 -17.24 39.33
CA MET A 1 -24.31 -15.88 38.94
C MET A 1 -23.15 -16.06 37.98
N TYR A 2 -23.25 -15.43 36.80
CA TYR A 2 -22.31 -15.55 35.68
C TYR A 2 -20.97 -14.85 35.97
N GLN A 3 -19.87 -15.41 35.45
CA GLN A 3 -18.80 -14.63 34.80
C GLN A 3 -17.99 -15.56 33.89
N ASN A 4 -18.40 -15.71 32.63
CA ASN A 4 -17.58 -16.32 31.59
C ASN A 4 -16.56 -15.28 31.13
N TRP A 5 -15.28 -15.55 31.38
CA TRP A 5 -14.17 -14.78 30.80
C TRP A 5 -13.91 -15.29 29.38
N TYR A 6 -14.72 -14.84 28.41
CA TYR A 6 -14.31 -14.89 27.01
C TYR A 6 -13.23 -13.82 26.80
N SER A 7 -12.00 -14.15 27.18
CA SER A 7 -10.84 -13.53 26.57
C SER A 7 -10.91 -13.92 25.09
N ASN A 8 -11.15 -12.95 24.23
CA ASN A 8 -11.17 -13.12 22.79
C ASN A 8 -9.72 -12.90 22.33
N PRO A 9 -8.91 -13.96 22.14
CA PRO A 9 -7.65 -13.76 21.45
C PRO A 9 -8.04 -13.44 20.02
N TYR A 10 -7.89 -12.17 19.62
CA TYR A 10 -7.72 -11.84 18.22
C TYR A 10 -6.60 -12.75 17.73
N SER A 11 -6.99 -13.84 17.06
CA SER A 11 -6.06 -14.70 16.35
C SER A 11 -5.48 -13.82 15.26
N HIS A 12 -4.28 -13.32 15.50
CA HIS A 12 -3.46 -12.70 14.49
C HIS A 12 -3.16 -13.81 13.48
N THR A 13 -4.03 -13.95 12.50
CA THR A 13 -3.95 -14.99 11.48
C THR A 13 -2.74 -14.68 10.63
N TYR A 14 -1.63 -15.36 10.94
CA TYR A 14 -0.29 -15.31 10.32
C TYR A 14 -0.27 -15.68 8.82
N THR A 15 -1.41 -15.61 8.14
CA THR A 15 -1.62 -16.07 6.75
C THR A 15 -1.88 -14.91 5.78
N ASP A 16 -2.20 -13.70 6.26
CA ASP A 16 -2.26 -12.49 5.41
C ASP A 16 -0.86 -11.85 5.24
N ASP A 17 0.03 -12.16 6.18
CA ASP A 17 1.40 -11.66 6.32
C ASP A 17 2.34 -12.26 5.25
N MET A 18 1.97 -13.42 4.68
CA MET A 18 2.81 -14.18 3.74
C MET A 18 2.93 -13.55 2.34
N TYR A 19 2.16 -12.51 2.02
CA TYR A 19 2.18 -11.86 0.70
C TYR A 19 2.70 -10.42 0.67
N ARG A 20 2.99 -9.84 1.85
CA ARG A 20 3.14 -8.37 2.02
C ARG A 20 4.53 -7.97 2.53
N ASP A 21 5.56 -8.63 2.03
CA ASP A 21 6.96 -8.27 2.28
C ASP A 21 7.54 -7.67 1.00
N PHE A 22 7.62 -6.34 0.94
CA PHE A 22 8.23 -5.65 -0.20
C PHE A 22 9.71 -5.96 -0.33
N ALA A 23 10.39 -6.38 0.75
CA ALA A 23 11.79 -6.79 0.68
C ALA A 23 12.01 -7.90 -0.35
N SER A 24 11.08 -8.86 -0.48
CA SER A 24 11.11 -9.90 -1.52
C SER A 24 10.97 -9.38 -2.96
N LYS A 25 10.49 -8.14 -3.13
CA LYS A 25 10.22 -7.50 -4.43
C LYS A 25 11.32 -6.52 -4.86
N ILE A 26 12.39 -6.34 -4.08
CA ILE A 26 13.52 -5.48 -4.45
C ILE A 26 14.07 -5.92 -5.82
N GLY A 27 14.31 -4.96 -6.70
CA GLY A 27 14.78 -5.22 -8.06
C GLY A 27 13.65 -5.59 -9.05
N SER A 28 12.39 -5.59 -8.61
CA SER A 28 11.24 -5.95 -9.45
C SER A 28 10.29 -4.77 -9.64
N PHE A 29 9.40 -4.91 -10.64
CA PHE A 29 8.31 -3.97 -10.85
C PHE A 29 7.06 -4.37 -10.06
N PHE A 30 6.37 -3.37 -9.53
CA PHE A 30 5.11 -3.49 -8.80
C PHE A 30 4.07 -2.54 -9.41
N THR A 31 2.81 -2.95 -9.47
CA THR A 31 1.71 -2.09 -9.93
C THR A 31 0.98 -1.57 -8.70
N ILE A 32 0.97 -0.25 -8.53
CA ILE A 32 0.34 0.39 -7.38
C ILE A 32 -1.17 0.18 -7.44
N LEU A 33 -1.79 -0.23 -6.32
CA LEU A 33 -3.22 -0.49 -6.24
C LEU A 33 -4.05 0.75 -5.87
N ASN A 34 -3.40 1.79 -5.34
CA ASN A 34 -4.02 3.03 -4.85
C ASN A 34 -3.33 4.31 -5.33
N ASN A 35 -4.02 5.44 -5.19
CA ASN A 35 -3.36 6.73 -5.34
C ASN A 35 -2.43 6.97 -4.14
N VAL A 36 -1.13 7.16 -4.41
CA VAL A 36 -0.12 7.38 -3.37
C VAL A 36 0.22 8.87 -3.32
N PRO A 37 -0.14 9.59 -2.23
CA PRO A 37 0.16 11.00 -2.11
C PRO A 37 1.67 11.22 -1.96
N ILE A 38 2.20 12.19 -2.69
CA ILE A 38 3.62 12.57 -2.65
C ILE A 38 3.75 14.10 -2.62
N SER A 39 4.92 14.59 -2.24
CA SER A 39 5.20 16.03 -2.36
C SER A 39 5.10 16.46 -3.82
N GLY A 40 4.17 17.37 -4.12
CA GLY A 40 3.92 17.88 -5.47
C GLY A 40 2.89 17.10 -6.30
N GLY A 41 2.15 16.15 -5.72
CA GLY A 41 1.05 15.48 -6.41
C GLY A 41 0.66 14.12 -5.83
N ALA A 42 0.24 13.20 -6.69
CA ALA A 42 -0.02 11.82 -6.34
C ALA A 42 0.48 10.90 -7.46
N ILE A 43 0.92 9.70 -7.09
CA ILE A 43 1.17 8.61 -8.03
C ILE A 43 -0.16 7.87 -8.21
N PRO A 44 -0.75 7.85 -9.42
CA PRO A 44 -2.05 7.22 -9.63
C PRO A 44 -2.01 5.70 -9.41
N ALA A 45 -3.13 5.13 -8.99
CA ALA A 45 -3.36 3.68 -9.06
C ALA A 45 -3.14 3.18 -10.49
N GLY A 46 -2.64 1.95 -10.63
CA GLY A 46 -2.25 1.35 -11.91
C GLY A 46 -0.86 1.76 -12.40
N THR A 47 -0.19 2.71 -11.73
CA THR A 47 1.19 3.07 -12.10
C THR A 47 2.13 1.91 -11.81
N ARG A 48 2.92 1.53 -12.81
CA ARG A 48 4.00 0.54 -12.65
C ARG A 48 5.25 1.24 -12.11
N VAL A 49 5.69 0.80 -10.94
CA VAL A 49 6.86 1.35 -10.24
C VAL A 49 7.91 0.27 -10.03
N PHE A 50 9.17 0.67 -9.93
CA PHE A 50 10.28 -0.22 -9.62
C PHE A 50 10.60 -0.14 -8.13
N ILE A 51 10.73 -1.29 -7.47
CA ILE A 51 11.09 -1.37 -6.06
C ILE A 51 12.61 -1.33 -5.95
N HIS A 52 13.15 -0.18 -5.54
CA HIS A 52 14.60 0.02 -5.47
C HIS A 52 15.20 -0.49 -4.16
N ASN A 53 14.55 -0.21 -3.04
CA ASN A 53 15.03 -0.58 -1.72
C ASN A 53 13.86 -0.68 -0.73
N VAL A 54 14.06 -1.44 0.35
CA VAL A 54 13.10 -1.54 1.46
C VAL A 54 13.87 -1.51 2.77
N VAL A 55 13.44 -0.65 3.69
CA VAL A 55 13.95 -0.59 5.06
C VAL A 55 12.79 -0.72 6.04
N ARG A 56 13.03 -1.23 7.24
CA ARG A 56 12.03 -1.25 8.30
C ARG A 56 12.33 -0.17 9.33
N ASP A 57 11.30 0.56 9.74
CA ASP A 57 11.40 1.51 10.84
C ASP A 57 11.37 0.80 12.21
N ALA A 58 11.51 1.57 13.29
CA ALA A 58 11.47 1.04 14.65
C ALA A 58 10.09 0.45 15.05
N GLY A 59 9.03 0.78 14.31
CA GLY A 59 7.69 0.23 14.47
C GLY A 59 7.44 -1.02 13.63
N GLY A 60 8.42 -1.47 12.84
CA GLY A 60 8.29 -2.62 11.95
C GLY A 60 7.62 -2.31 10.61
N ASN A 61 7.33 -1.04 10.30
CA ASN A 61 6.74 -0.67 9.02
C ASN A 61 7.78 -0.72 7.91
N GLU A 62 7.42 -1.30 6.77
CA GLU A 62 8.24 -1.22 5.58
C GLU A 62 8.17 0.18 4.95
N ILE A 63 9.32 0.82 4.83
CA ILE A 63 9.54 2.03 4.04
C ILE A 63 10.17 1.57 2.72
N VAL A 64 9.40 1.71 1.66
CA VAL A 64 9.74 1.26 0.31
C VAL A 64 10.22 2.47 -0.50
N THR A 65 11.45 2.39 -1.00
CA THR A 65 11.94 3.32 -2.01
C THR A 65 11.47 2.86 -3.39
N ILE A 66 10.54 3.61 -3.97
CA ILE A 66 10.01 3.34 -5.31
C ILE A 66 10.60 4.30 -6.34
N VAL A 67 10.77 3.81 -7.57
CA VAL A 67 11.11 4.61 -8.75
C VAL A 67 9.93 4.57 -9.72
N PHE A 68 9.46 5.73 -10.17
CA PHE A 68 8.24 5.86 -10.96
C PHE A 68 8.39 6.90 -12.09
N PRO A 69 7.67 6.73 -13.21
CA PRO A 69 7.62 7.74 -14.25
C PRO A 69 6.76 8.93 -13.81
N GLN A 70 7.22 10.14 -14.11
CA GLN A 70 6.45 11.37 -13.89
C GLN A 70 6.63 12.30 -15.08
N MET A 71 5.56 13.01 -15.47
CA MET A 71 5.69 14.13 -16.40
C MET A 71 6.33 15.33 -15.70
N GLY A 72 7.31 15.95 -16.36
CA GLY A 72 7.96 17.17 -15.91
C GLY A 72 8.27 18.11 -17.08
N PRO A 73 8.90 19.26 -16.80
CA PRO A 73 9.40 20.15 -17.86
C PRO A 73 10.39 19.39 -18.75
N GLY A 74 10.08 19.27 -20.04
CA GLY A 74 10.91 18.54 -21.00
C GLY A 74 10.53 17.07 -21.24
N GLY A 75 9.46 16.55 -20.61
CA GLY A 75 8.90 15.24 -20.93
C GLY A 75 8.80 14.28 -19.75
N CYS A 76 8.86 12.98 -20.04
CA CYS A 76 8.82 11.93 -19.02
C CYS A 76 10.17 11.81 -18.32
N ILE A 77 10.18 11.89 -17.00
CA ILE A 77 11.35 11.72 -16.14
C ILE A 77 11.13 10.56 -15.16
N ALA A 78 12.22 9.95 -14.70
CA ALA A 78 12.18 9.02 -13.58
C ALA A 78 12.37 9.80 -12.27
N ARG A 79 11.53 9.52 -11.27
CA ARG A 79 11.66 10.06 -9.92
C ARG A 79 11.64 8.94 -8.90
N SER A 80 12.22 9.20 -7.74
CA SER A 80 12.20 8.28 -6.61
C SER A 80 11.60 8.93 -5.37
N THR A 81 10.87 8.15 -4.58
CA THR A 81 10.37 8.60 -3.26
C THR A 81 10.24 7.42 -2.31
N ASN A 82 10.17 7.72 -1.01
CA ASN A 82 9.93 6.73 0.03
C ASN A 82 8.46 6.75 0.43
N VAL A 83 7.85 5.57 0.53
CA VAL A 83 6.44 5.39 0.88
C VAL A 83 6.31 4.21 1.83
N TYR A 84 5.26 4.18 2.64
CA TYR A 84 4.96 2.99 3.41
C TYR A 84 4.49 1.87 2.47
N GLY A 85 4.98 0.64 2.64
CA GLY A 85 4.55 -0.51 1.83
C GLY A 85 3.02 -0.69 1.85
N SER A 86 2.39 -0.46 3.00
CA SER A 86 0.94 -0.50 3.18
C SER A 86 0.18 0.49 2.27
N SER A 87 0.79 1.62 1.89
CA SER A 87 0.17 2.60 0.98
C SER A 87 0.12 2.13 -0.47
N LEU A 88 0.96 1.16 -0.83
CA LEU A 88 1.04 0.61 -2.19
C LEU A 88 0.01 -0.51 -2.44
N GLU A 89 -0.48 -1.14 -1.36
CA GLU A 89 -1.23 -2.42 -1.42
C GLU A 89 -2.68 -2.35 -0.96
N ALA A 90 -3.10 -1.37 -0.16
CA ALA A 90 -4.51 -1.28 0.22
C ALA A 90 -5.36 -1.14 -1.06
N PRO A 91 -6.52 -1.81 -1.20
CA PRO A 91 -7.51 -1.46 -2.21
C PRO A 91 -8.16 -0.12 -1.83
N ALA A 92 -8.57 0.69 -2.81
CA ALA A 92 -9.46 1.80 -2.54
C ALA A 92 -10.74 1.21 -1.92
N PRO A 93 -11.31 1.80 -0.84
CA PRO A 93 -12.61 1.35 -0.36
C PRO A 93 -13.60 1.43 -1.52
N ILE A 94 -14.15 0.28 -1.91
CA ILE A 94 -15.25 0.23 -2.88
C ILE A 94 -16.38 1.02 -2.23
N GLN A 95 -16.67 2.22 -2.71
CA GLN A 95 -17.92 2.89 -2.38
C GLN A 95 -19.04 2.04 -3.00
N GLN A 96 -19.56 1.07 -2.25
CA GLN A 96 -20.88 0.52 -2.55
C GLN A 96 -21.86 1.68 -2.41
N ILE A 97 -22.15 2.35 -3.52
CA ILE A 97 -23.34 3.17 -3.64
C ILE A 97 -24.48 2.16 -3.47
N MET A 98 -24.99 2.05 -2.24
CA MET A 98 -26.30 1.47 -2.00
C MET A 98 -27.30 2.41 -2.68
N MET A 99 -27.53 2.19 -3.97
CA MET A 99 -28.78 2.63 -4.60
C MET A 99 -29.88 1.88 -3.86
N ARG A 100 -30.39 2.49 -2.79
CA ARG A 100 -31.69 2.12 -2.26
C ARG A 100 -32.68 2.47 -3.36
N ASP A 101 -33.13 1.45 -4.08
CA ASP A 101 -34.35 1.52 -4.87
C ASP A 101 -35.44 2.09 -3.96
N GLN A 102 -35.77 3.36 -4.19
CA GLN A 102 -36.97 3.98 -3.65
C GLN A 102 -38.11 3.55 -4.57
N TYR A 103 -38.98 2.70 -4.01
CA TYR A 103 -40.29 2.34 -4.55
C TYR A 103 -41.14 3.58 -4.86
#